data_AF-A0A6S7G132-F1
#
_entry.id   AF-A0A6S7G132-F1
#
_cell.length_a   1.000
_cell.length_b   1.000
_cell.length_c   1.000
_cell.angle_alpha   90.00
_cell.angle_beta   90.00
_cell.angle_gamma   90.00
#
_symmetry.space_group_name_H-M   'P 1'
#
loop_
_entity.id
_entity.type
_entity.pdbx_description
1 polymer ?
#
loop_
_entity_poly.entity_id
_entity_poly.type
_entity_poly.pdbx_seq_one_letter_code
_entity_poly.pdbx_strand_id
1 'polypeptide(L)'
;MVLSTAARLELDWWINNITSAYQVISHGQPSIQITTDASLRGWGAECEGVSTGGPWALEEAQQHINRLELLASFLGLKAFARERSNVHIRLRLDNTTAVSVINHMGTSHSQACNTIGKNIWEWCIDRHIWISAAYLPGKLNTTADAESRNFDVHLEWMLDNNILRESLKTLHFEPEIDLFASRLNNQFPSSKQNVQRKSGGNSSHSRLAHSELVSEGNADAAETSSAPESTKKSASPTRSAKPSTSFTPQTQSTGVPLIREALNQYNLSENAKNILMASWRTGTTKQYKTYLTKWQSHCKVNGLDIFKPGLEKAIDFLSYLFQEGLSYSGVNTARSALSTILGLEDGFKFGEHPLVCRFMKGVFELKPALPKYKEVWQVSTVLDYLKTTKPASQLNLKNLSQKLAMLLCLTTAQRCQTIHLIDINGLQALQGKFRLTITHKLKQTKPGRHIDPIELMEFKGDEKLCVVEHLKEYLKRTQQLRGEHTQLFLSFIKPYHPVTKDSISRWVKSVLQQAGVDVTKYTAHSSRAATTSHTKRKGLSLQDIMKTTGWTSATTFEKFYHKPAETSKTFGQTVMSED
;
A
#
# COMPACT_ATOMS: atom_id res chain seq x y z
N MET A 1 -3.69 38.99 -0.37
CA MET A 1 -3.57 37.69 0.31
C MET A 1 -2.27 37.70 1.08
N VAL A 2 -2.30 37.65 2.41
CA VAL A 2 -1.07 37.69 3.24
C VAL A 2 -0.70 36.25 3.57
N LEU A 3 0.48 35.81 3.13
CA LEU A 3 1.01 34.49 3.48
C LEU A 3 1.37 34.45 4.97
N SER A 4 1.00 33.36 5.65
CA SER A 4 1.39 33.11 7.03
C SER A 4 2.92 32.96 7.16
N THR A 5 3.46 33.23 8.34
CA THR A 5 4.89 33.08 8.63
C THR A 5 5.40 31.67 8.31
N ALA A 6 4.63 30.64 8.65
CA ALA A 6 4.97 29.25 8.33
C ALA A 6 5.04 28.99 6.82
N ALA A 7 4.10 29.54 6.05
CA ALA A 7 4.11 29.41 4.59
C ALA A 7 5.31 30.14 3.95
N ARG A 8 5.71 31.29 4.51
CA ARG A 8 6.91 32.01 4.07
C ARG A 8 8.18 31.20 4.34
N LEU A 9 8.33 30.64 5.54
CA LEU A 9 9.48 29.81 5.89
C LEU A 9 9.59 28.57 4.99
N GLU A 10 8.48 27.91 4.64
CA GLU A 10 8.52 26.80 3.69
C GLU A 10 8.95 27.25 2.29
N LEU A 11 8.42 28.37 1.80
CA LEU A 11 8.80 28.92 0.49
C LEU A 11 10.27 29.34 0.47
N ASP A 12 10.78 29.94 1.54
CA ASP A 12 12.18 30.31 1.68
C ASP A 12 13.09 29.09 1.66
N TRP A 13 12.70 27.99 2.33
CA TRP A 13 13.43 26.73 2.25
C TRP A 13 13.50 26.22 0.80
N TRP A 14 12.38 26.22 0.07
CA TRP A 14 12.36 25.80 -1.34
C TRP A 14 13.22 26.69 -2.22
N ILE A 15 13.13 28.01 -2.08
CA ILE A 15 13.94 28.97 -2.86
C ILE A 15 15.44 28.68 -2.67
N ASN A 16 15.85 28.39 -1.44
CA ASN A 16 17.25 28.16 -1.10
C ASN A 16 17.77 26.77 -1.49
N ASN A 17 16.89 25.77 -1.60
CA ASN A 17 17.31 24.37 -1.78
C ASN A 17 16.90 23.75 -3.13
N ILE A 18 15.99 24.35 -3.91
CA ILE A 18 15.46 23.71 -5.13
C ILE A 18 16.51 23.47 -6.22
N THR A 19 17.57 24.27 -6.27
CA THR A 19 18.64 24.15 -7.28
C THR A 19 19.65 23.07 -6.94
N SER A 20 19.79 22.71 -5.66
CA SER A 20 20.74 21.73 -5.15
C SER A 20 20.09 20.45 -4.61
N ALA A 21 18.78 20.45 -4.38
CA ALA A 21 18.04 19.28 -3.91
C ALA A 21 17.84 18.28 -5.05
N TYR A 22 18.41 17.10 -4.91
CA TYR A 22 18.18 15.95 -5.78
C TYR A 22 17.79 14.73 -4.95
N GLN A 23 16.91 13.90 -5.51
CA GLN A 23 16.55 12.64 -4.87
C GLN A 23 17.57 11.58 -5.25
N VAL A 24 18.37 11.14 -4.28
CA VAL A 24 19.29 10.02 -4.46
C VAL A 24 18.46 8.73 -4.55
N ILE A 25 18.64 7.98 -5.66
CA ILE A 25 17.85 6.77 -5.96
C ILE A 25 18.15 5.62 -4.97
N SER A 26 19.38 5.56 -4.46
CA SER A 26 19.82 4.54 -3.49
C SER A 26 20.82 5.13 -2.50
N HIS A 27 20.54 5.00 -1.22
CA HIS A 27 21.44 5.39 -0.12
C HIS A 27 22.31 4.22 0.38
N GLY A 28 22.42 3.13 -0.40
CA GLY A 28 23.15 1.94 -0.01
C GLY A 28 22.51 1.16 1.15
N GLN A 29 23.27 0.22 1.71
CA GLN A 29 22.84 -0.51 2.92
C GLN A 29 22.85 0.43 4.13
N PRO A 30 21.89 0.30 5.06
CA PRO A 30 21.90 1.09 6.28
C PRO A 30 23.13 0.75 7.11
N SER A 31 23.81 1.77 7.62
CA SER A 31 24.96 1.64 8.51
C SER A 31 24.57 1.04 9.85
N ILE A 32 23.36 1.36 10.34
CA ILE A 32 22.78 0.79 11.55
C ILE A 32 21.26 0.62 11.42
N GLN A 33 20.70 -0.26 12.24
CA GLN A 33 19.27 -0.41 12.41
C GLN A 33 18.87 -0.07 13.85
N ILE A 34 17.80 0.69 14.00
CA ILE A 34 17.21 1.04 15.29
C ILE A 34 15.77 0.55 15.28
N THR A 35 15.41 -0.31 16.23
CA THR A 35 14.02 -0.68 16.53
C THR A 35 13.49 0.28 17.58
N THR A 36 12.24 0.72 17.45
CA THR A 36 11.58 1.51 18.49
C THR A 36 10.15 1.05 18.71
N ASP A 37 9.63 1.34 19.89
CA ASP A 37 8.26 1.03 20.30
C ASP A 37 7.73 2.14 21.22
N ALA A 38 6.42 2.37 21.16
CA ALA A 38 5.72 3.24 22.10
C ALA A 38 4.59 2.49 22.79
N SER A 39 4.54 2.62 24.11
CA SER A 39 3.35 2.27 24.89
C SER A 39 2.63 3.54 25.37
N LEU A 40 1.50 3.39 26.05
CA LEU A 40 0.87 4.53 26.74
C LEU A 40 1.66 5.01 27.97
N ARG A 41 2.65 4.23 28.43
CA ARG A 41 3.43 4.54 29.64
C ARG A 41 4.80 5.13 29.31
N GLY A 42 5.44 4.68 28.24
CA GLY A 42 6.79 5.10 27.88
C GLY A 42 7.21 4.70 26.48
N TRP A 43 8.50 4.87 26.21
CA TRP A 43 9.14 4.61 24.93
C TRP A 43 10.31 3.66 25.10
N GLY A 44 10.59 2.90 24.04
CA GLY A 44 11.72 1.99 24.00
C GLY A 44 12.41 2.03 22.65
N ALA A 45 13.71 1.80 22.67
CA ALA A 45 14.54 1.70 21.48
C ALA A 45 15.66 0.68 21.68
N GLU A 46 16.06 0.00 20.61
CA GLU A 46 17.20 -0.92 20.61
C GLU A 46 18.03 -0.70 19.33
N CYS A 47 19.35 -0.74 19.48
CA CYS A 47 20.30 -0.68 18.38
C CYS A 47 21.47 -1.63 18.69
N GLU A 48 21.72 -2.60 17.80
CA GLU A 48 22.89 -3.50 17.87
C GLU A 48 23.06 -4.23 19.22
N GLY A 49 21.94 -4.64 19.85
CA GLY A 49 21.92 -5.34 21.13
C GLY A 49 21.97 -4.44 22.37
N VAL A 50 22.08 -3.12 22.19
CA VAL A 50 21.95 -2.13 23.25
C VAL A 50 20.53 -1.58 23.25
N SER A 51 19.85 -1.61 24.39
CA SER A 51 18.50 -1.10 24.57
C SER A 51 18.48 0.14 25.47
N THR A 52 17.47 0.98 25.26
CA THR A 52 17.20 2.16 26.10
C THR A 52 15.70 2.44 26.08
N GLY A 53 15.18 3.00 27.17
CA GLY A 53 13.79 3.41 27.25
C GLY A 53 13.54 4.30 28.44
N GLY A 54 12.29 4.69 28.63
CA GLY A 54 11.86 5.45 29.79
C GLY A 54 10.42 5.95 29.69
N PRO A 55 9.89 6.56 30.75
CA PRO A 55 8.53 7.06 30.77
C PRO A 55 8.32 8.25 29.83
N TRP A 56 7.05 8.50 29.53
CA TRP A 56 6.59 9.75 28.93
C TRP A 56 6.50 10.85 29.98
N ALA A 57 6.70 12.11 29.57
CA ALA A 57 6.22 13.25 30.35
C ALA A 57 4.68 13.19 30.44
N LEU A 58 4.09 13.83 31.46
CA LEU A 58 2.65 13.80 31.68
C LEU A 58 1.86 14.31 30.46
N GLU A 59 2.37 15.35 29.79
CA GLU A 59 1.75 15.93 28.58
C GLU A 59 1.95 15.06 27.34
N GLU A 60 3.05 14.31 27.28
CA GLU A 60 3.34 13.38 26.20
C GLU A 60 2.44 12.14 26.29
N ALA A 61 2.26 11.58 27.49
CA ALA A 61 1.44 10.39 27.72
C ALA A 61 -0.03 10.55 27.27
N GLN A 62 -0.53 11.79 27.22
CA GLN A 62 -1.89 12.12 26.76
C GLN A 62 -2.03 12.16 25.23
N GLN A 63 -0.91 12.05 24.50
CA GLN A 63 -0.92 12.14 23.05
C GLN A 63 -1.38 10.83 22.39
N HIS A 64 -1.93 10.95 21.19
CA HIS A 64 -2.35 9.79 20.42
C HIS A 64 -1.18 8.84 20.10
N ILE A 65 -1.41 7.53 20.15
CA ILE A 65 -0.38 6.50 19.98
C ILE A 65 0.49 6.70 18.73
N ASN A 66 -0.09 7.00 17.56
CA ASN A 66 0.69 7.28 16.34
C ASN A 66 1.71 8.43 16.49
N ARG A 67 1.43 9.42 17.34
CA ARG A 67 2.36 10.51 17.65
C ARG A 67 3.45 10.02 18.61
N LEU A 68 3.08 9.21 19.60
CA LEU A 68 4.02 8.59 20.54
C LEU A 68 5.01 7.67 19.82
N GLU A 69 4.57 6.93 18.82
CA GLU A 69 5.42 6.05 17.99
C GLU A 69 6.48 6.84 17.21
N LEU A 70 6.08 7.98 16.63
CA LEU A 70 7.01 8.91 15.98
C LEU A 70 7.95 9.57 16.99
N LEU A 71 7.45 9.90 18.18
CA LEU A 71 8.27 10.47 19.25
C LEU A 71 9.30 9.45 19.78
N ALA A 72 8.91 8.18 19.96
CA ALA A 72 9.81 7.09 20.31
C ALA A 72 10.88 6.88 19.25
N SER A 73 10.49 6.92 17.96
CA SER A 73 11.44 6.90 16.84
C SER A 73 12.46 8.04 16.94
N PHE A 74 12.00 9.25 17.29
CA PHE A 74 12.89 10.40 17.43
C PHE A 74 13.82 10.32 18.63
N LEU A 75 13.33 9.82 19.76
CA LEU A 75 14.14 9.61 20.96
C LEU A 75 15.18 8.51 20.73
N GLY A 76 14.82 7.42 20.04
CA GLY A 76 15.76 6.38 19.62
C GLY A 76 16.86 6.92 18.70
N LEU A 77 16.52 7.78 17.73
CA LEU A 77 17.52 8.48 16.90
C LEU A 77 18.43 9.36 17.75
N LYS A 78 17.90 10.13 18.69
CA LYS A 78 18.71 10.97 19.58
C LYS A 78 19.61 10.17 20.51
N ALA A 79 19.20 8.98 20.93
CA ALA A 79 19.99 8.12 21.79
C ALA A 79 21.16 7.48 21.02
N PHE A 80 20.89 6.85 19.88
CA PHE A 80 21.88 6.02 19.17
C PHE A 80 22.61 6.73 18.02
N ALA A 81 22.11 7.88 17.56
CA ALA A 81 22.68 8.63 16.44
C ALA A 81 23.09 10.07 16.79
N ARG A 82 23.23 10.40 18.09
CA ARG A 82 23.60 11.75 18.57
C ARG A 82 24.85 12.30 17.89
N GLU A 83 25.88 11.46 17.78
CA GLU A 83 27.22 11.80 17.26
C GLU A 83 27.44 11.33 15.82
N ARG A 84 26.42 10.72 15.20
CA ARG A 84 26.52 10.24 13.82
C ARG A 84 26.24 11.37 12.84
N SER A 85 26.93 11.34 11.71
CA SER A 85 26.69 12.23 10.57
C SER A 85 27.03 11.50 9.27
N ASN A 86 26.45 11.92 8.14
CA ASN A 86 26.73 11.33 6.82
C ASN A 86 26.46 9.82 6.70
N VAL A 87 25.42 9.31 7.37
CA VAL A 87 25.08 7.88 7.41
C VAL A 87 23.63 7.61 7.00
N HIS A 88 23.36 6.38 6.58
CA HIS A 88 22.00 5.88 6.39
C HIS A 88 21.57 5.02 7.60
N ILE A 89 20.47 5.40 8.25
CA ILE A 89 19.90 4.66 9.39
C ILE A 89 18.56 4.04 8.99
N ARG A 90 18.36 2.76 9.32
CA ARG A 90 17.08 2.07 9.14
C ARG A 90 16.31 2.04 10.46
N LEU A 91 15.15 2.67 10.49
CA LEU A 91 14.17 2.53 11.56
C LEU A 91 13.29 1.31 11.32
N ARG A 92 13.15 0.45 12.32
CA ARG A 92 12.31 -0.75 12.30
C ARG A 92 11.17 -0.56 13.28
N LEU A 93 9.96 -0.35 12.74
CA LEU A 93 8.80 0.11 13.50
C LEU A 93 7.61 -0.81 13.30
N ASP A 94 6.81 -1.03 14.33
CA ASP A 94 5.61 -1.85 14.26
C ASP A 94 4.33 -1.05 14.00
N ASN A 95 4.41 0.28 14.07
CA ASN A 95 3.34 1.18 13.67
C ASN A 95 3.45 1.59 12.18
N THR A 96 2.48 1.17 11.37
CA THR A 96 2.47 1.47 9.93
C THR A 96 2.31 2.96 9.61
N THR A 97 1.68 3.74 10.49
CA THR A 97 1.54 5.19 10.32
C THR A 97 2.89 5.86 10.53
N ALA A 98 3.66 5.48 11.55
CA ALA A 98 5.01 5.99 11.78
C ALA A 98 5.93 5.66 10.60
N VAL A 99 5.90 4.41 10.11
CA VAL A 99 6.63 4.00 8.89
C VAL A 99 6.29 4.89 7.70
N SER A 100 5.00 5.13 7.48
CA SER A 100 4.52 5.96 6.37
C SER A 100 4.98 7.41 6.51
N VAL A 101 4.85 8.01 7.70
CA VAL A 101 5.21 9.42 7.94
C VAL A 101 6.70 9.64 7.73
N ILE A 102 7.56 8.74 8.23
CA ILE A 102 9.01 8.85 8.04
C ILE A 102 9.37 8.72 6.57
N ASN A 103 8.92 7.67 5.88
CA ASN A 103 9.27 7.44 4.48
C ASN A 103 8.71 8.49 3.50
N HIS A 104 7.63 9.18 3.88
CA HIS A 104 7.04 10.26 3.09
C HIS A 104 7.42 11.66 3.58
N MET A 105 8.34 11.77 4.53
CA MET A 105 8.82 13.04 5.08
C MET A 105 7.72 13.94 5.65
N GLY A 106 6.66 13.34 6.19
CA GLY A 106 5.52 14.06 6.75
C GLY A 106 4.17 13.41 6.43
N THR A 107 3.08 14.13 6.77
CA THR A 107 1.70 13.72 6.47
C THR A 107 0.75 14.91 6.44
N SER A 108 -0.27 14.88 5.58
CA SER A 108 -1.36 15.85 5.56
C SER A 108 -2.57 15.45 6.41
N HIS A 109 -2.58 14.22 6.94
CA HIS A 109 -3.75 13.67 7.64
C HIS A 109 -3.79 14.00 9.14
N SER A 110 -2.65 14.38 9.73
CA SER A 110 -2.56 14.72 11.15
C SER A 110 -1.47 15.77 11.36
N GLN A 111 -1.87 16.97 11.76
CA GLN A 111 -0.92 18.04 12.07
C GLN A 111 0.05 17.64 13.17
N ALA A 112 -0.44 16.95 14.21
CA ALA A 112 0.39 16.51 15.33
C ALA A 112 1.49 15.50 14.92
N CYS A 113 1.18 14.58 14.00
CA CYS A 113 2.17 13.66 13.45
C CYS A 113 3.10 14.36 12.45
N ASN A 114 2.57 15.29 11.66
CA ASN A 114 3.35 16.05 10.69
C ASN A 114 4.42 16.91 11.37
N THR A 115 4.08 17.55 12.49
CA THR A 115 5.04 18.33 13.29
C THR A 115 6.22 17.47 13.76
N ILE A 116 5.96 16.29 14.33
CA ILE A 116 7.05 15.39 14.75
C ILE A 116 7.84 14.86 13.55
N GLY A 117 7.15 14.49 12.46
CA GLY A 117 7.80 14.04 11.23
C GLY A 117 8.77 15.08 10.66
N LYS A 118 8.38 16.36 10.64
CA LYS A 118 9.25 17.48 10.26
C LYS A 118 10.45 17.61 11.20
N ASN A 119 10.22 17.63 12.51
CA ASN A 119 11.30 17.73 13.50
C ASN A 119 12.34 16.60 13.36
N ILE A 120 11.89 15.37 13.07
CA ILE A 120 12.78 14.24 12.80
C ILE A 120 13.66 14.53 11.57
N TRP A 121 13.05 14.93 10.46
CA TRP A 121 13.77 15.17 9.22
C TRP A 121 14.69 16.39 9.28
N GLU A 122 14.26 17.49 9.89
CA GLU A 122 15.11 18.66 10.14
C GLU A 122 16.35 18.26 10.96
N TRP A 123 16.16 17.52 12.04
CA TRP A 123 17.28 17.03 12.87
C TRP A 123 18.25 16.11 12.10
N CYS A 124 17.73 15.30 11.18
CA CYS A 124 18.53 14.42 10.32
C CYS A 124 19.26 15.20 9.23
N ILE A 125 18.59 16.18 8.60
CA ILE A 125 19.15 17.04 7.55
C ILE A 125 20.37 17.81 8.08
N ASP A 126 20.25 18.39 9.28
CA ASP A 126 21.34 19.11 9.96
C ASP A 126 22.60 18.25 10.19
N ARG A 127 22.46 16.92 10.18
CA ARG A 127 23.54 15.95 10.40
C ARG A 127 23.91 15.16 9.16
N HIS A 128 23.30 15.47 8.01
CA HIS A 128 23.42 14.68 6.79
C HIS A 128 23.10 13.19 7.01
N ILE A 129 22.16 12.89 7.90
CA ILE A 129 21.66 11.54 8.12
C ILE A 129 20.50 11.29 7.18
N TRP A 130 20.55 10.20 6.43
CA TRP A 130 19.40 9.68 5.71
C TRP A 130 18.70 8.63 6.57
N ILE A 131 17.39 8.73 6.74
CA ILE A 131 16.60 7.72 7.45
C ILE A 131 15.64 7.01 6.50
N SER A 132 15.44 5.71 6.73
CA SER A 132 14.36 4.97 6.09
C SER A 132 13.64 4.11 7.12
N ALA A 133 12.32 3.96 7.00
CA ALA A 133 11.52 3.15 7.90
C ALA A 133 11.08 1.84 7.22
N ALA A 134 11.14 0.74 7.95
CA ALA A 134 10.64 -0.57 7.52
C ALA A 134 9.76 -1.19 8.61
N TYR A 135 8.63 -1.74 8.19
CA TYR A 135 7.71 -2.40 9.11
C TYR A 135 8.34 -3.63 9.76
N LEU A 136 8.25 -3.73 11.09
CA LEU A 136 8.59 -4.89 11.89
C LEU A 136 7.32 -5.33 12.65
N PRO A 137 6.79 -6.55 12.44
CA PRO A 137 5.64 -7.02 13.22
C PRO A 137 5.90 -6.94 14.72
N GLY A 138 4.98 -6.36 15.52
CA GLY A 138 5.19 -6.15 16.96
C GLY A 138 5.58 -7.40 17.76
N LYS A 139 5.09 -8.59 17.35
CA LYS A 139 5.52 -9.88 17.92
C LYS A 139 7.03 -10.19 17.81
N LEU A 140 7.73 -9.46 16.94
CA LEU A 140 9.18 -9.55 16.72
C LEU A 140 9.92 -8.32 17.30
N ASN A 141 9.22 -7.30 17.79
CA ASN A 141 9.78 -6.06 18.34
C ASN A 141 9.93 -6.15 19.87
N THR A 142 10.34 -7.31 20.38
CA THR A 142 10.20 -7.66 21.81
C THR A 142 11.04 -6.79 22.74
N THR A 143 12.24 -6.38 22.32
CA THR A 143 13.16 -5.60 23.15
C THR A 143 12.66 -4.18 23.34
N ALA A 144 12.36 -3.47 22.24
CA ALA A 144 11.84 -2.11 22.32
C ALA A 144 10.46 -2.08 23.01
N ASP A 145 9.63 -3.10 22.80
CA ASP A 145 8.33 -3.28 23.48
C ASP A 145 8.48 -3.43 25.00
N ALA A 146 9.49 -4.19 25.45
CA ALA A 146 9.81 -4.34 26.86
C ALA A 146 10.30 -3.02 27.47
N GLU A 147 11.23 -2.32 26.81
CA GLU A 147 11.75 -1.02 27.25
C GLU A 147 10.68 0.06 27.32
N SER A 148 9.68 0.01 26.43
CA SER A 148 8.57 0.97 26.45
C SER A 148 7.57 0.73 27.59
N ARG A 149 7.72 -0.35 28.37
CA ARG A 149 6.78 -0.76 29.45
C ARG A 149 7.44 -0.98 30.82
N ASN A 150 8.71 -1.39 30.83
CA ASN A 150 9.42 -1.85 32.02
C ASN A 150 10.53 -0.85 32.37
N PHE A 151 10.16 0.17 33.16
CA PHE A 151 11.08 1.16 33.70
C PHE A 151 10.67 1.51 35.12
N ASP A 152 11.67 1.89 35.93
CA ASP A 152 11.44 2.32 37.31
C ASP A 152 11.18 3.82 37.36
N VAL A 153 9.92 4.19 37.63
CA VAL A 153 9.48 5.59 37.72
C VAL A 153 10.15 6.31 38.90
N HIS A 154 10.63 5.58 39.91
CA HIS A 154 11.33 6.17 41.05
C HIS A 154 12.69 6.79 40.67
N LEU A 155 13.26 6.40 39.52
CA LEU A 155 14.49 6.98 38.99
C LEU A 155 14.28 8.37 38.37
N GLU A 156 13.02 8.79 38.14
CA GLU A 156 12.65 10.06 37.50
C GLU A 156 12.30 11.17 38.50
N TRP A 157 12.59 10.96 39.79
CA TRP A 157 12.40 11.98 40.81
C TRP A 157 13.40 13.14 40.61
N MET A 158 12.94 14.37 40.85
CA MET A 158 13.74 15.59 40.91
C MET A 158 13.36 16.42 42.14
N LEU A 159 14.26 17.30 42.58
CA LEU A 159 13.94 18.33 43.57
C LEU A 159 13.01 19.37 42.95
N ASP A 160 12.18 20.03 43.77
CA ASP A 160 11.39 21.16 43.27
C ASP A 160 12.32 22.26 42.73
N ASN A 161 12.04 22.73 41.51
CA ASN A 161 12.90 23.69 40.82
C ASN A 161 13.05 25.01 41.58
N ASN A 162 12.04 25.46 42.33
CA ASN A 162 12.14 26.70 43.10
C ASN A 162 12.99 26.49 44.34
N ILE A 163 12.74 25.41 45.08
CA ILE A 163 13.52 25.05 46.27
C ILE A 163 15.00 24.84 45.91
N LEU A 164 15.28 24.13 44.82
CA LEU A 164 16.63 23.89 44.34
C LEU A 164 17.32 25.21 43.96
N ARG A 165 16.64 26.09 43.19
CA ARG A 165 17.20 27.40 42.80
C ARG A 165 17.47 28.30 44.00
N GLU A 166 16.59 28.34 44.98
CA GLU A 166 16.78 29.13 46.21
C GLU A 166 17.94 28.60 47.06
N SER A 167 18.03 27.26 47.17
CA SER A 167 19.12 26.60 47.89
C SER A 167 20.47 26.87 47.24
N LEU A 168 20.58 26.75 45.91
CA LEU A 168 21.80 27.02 45.15
C LEU A 168 22.24 28.48 45.24
N LYS A 169 21.28 29.43 45.18
CA LYS A 169 21.57 30.86 45.41
C LYS A 169 22.13 31.11 46.81
N THR A 170 21.57 30.46 47.83
CA THR A 170 22.01 30.60 49.22
C THR A 170 23.40 29.98 49.44
N LEU A 171 23.70 28.89 48.75
CA LEU A 171 24.99 28.20 48.80
C LEU A 171 26.07 28.83 47.90
N HIS A 172 25.73 29.86 47.12
CA HIS A 172 26.60 30.48 46.13
C HIS A 172 27.26 29.46 45.18
N PHE A 173 26.50 28.45 44.76
CA PHE A 173 26.98 27.36 43.91
C PHE A 173 26.12 27.22 42.66
N GLU A 174 26.75 27.05 41.50
CA GLU A 174 26.07 26.87 40.21
C GLU A 174 26.54 25.54 39.58
N PRO A 175 25.73 24.48 39.63
CA PRO A 175 26.06 23.21 39.01
C PRO A 175 26.10 23.33 37.49
N GLU A 176 27.20 22.85 36.88
CA GLU A 176 27.40 22.93 35.42
C GLU A 176 26.89 21.69 34.66
N ILE A 177 26.56 20.60 35.37
CA ILE A 177 26.15 19.34 34.77
C ILE A 177 25.25 18.54 35.71
N ASP A 178 24.26 17.87 35.12
CA ASP A 178 23.40 16.90 35.77
C ASP A 178 23.79 15.49 35.32
N LEU A 179 24.66 14.83 36.09
CA LEU A 179 25.12 13.47 35.78
C LEU A 179 24.02 12.48 36.16
N PHE A 180 23.69 11.58 35.23
CA PHE A 180 22.67 10.53 35.38
C PHE A 180 21.20 10.99 35.35
N ALA A 181 20.94 12.28 35.13
CA ALA A 181 19.59 12.76 34.85
C ALA A 181 19.11 12.34 33.45
N SER A 182 17.86 11.90 33.41
CA SER A 182 17.09 11.66 32.21
C SER A 182 16.61 12.98 31.59
N ARG A 183 15.93 12.87 30.44
CA ARG A 183 15.26 14.02 29.81
C ARG A 183 14.14 14.63 30.66
N LEU A 184 13.61 13.91 31.64
CA LEU A 184 12.47 14.34 32.45
C LEU A 184 12.93 15.00 33.75
N ASN A 185 14.03 14.50 34.34
CA ASN A 185 14.50 14.99 35.63
C ASN A 185 15.73 15.92 35.57
N ASN A 186 16.24 16.22 34.37
CA ASN A 186 17.38 17.14 34.21
C ASN A 186 17.03 18.58 34.62
N GLN A 187 17.77 19.12 35.59
CA GLN A 187 17.57 20.48 36.13
C GLN A 187 18.66 21.48 35.71
N PHE A 188 19.71 21.02 35.00
CA PHE A 188 20.86 21.84 34.61
C PHE A 188 21.24 21.68 33.11
N PRO A 189 21.69 22.74 32.43
CA PRO A 189 22.12 22.63 31.04
C PRO A 189 23.39 21.78 30.93
N SER A 190 23.42 20.78 30.04
CA SER A 190 24.64 20.04 29.73
C SER A 190 25.65 20.95 29.03
N SER A 191 26.77 21.29 29.68
CA SER A 191 27.80 22.14 29.07
C SER A 191 28.35 21.51 27.78
N LYS A 192 28.52 22.33 26.73
CA LYS A 192 29.00 21.93 25.39
C LYS A 192 30.52 21.62 25.35
N GLN A 193 31.19 21.46 26.50
CA GLN A 193 32.64 21.27 26.59
C GLN A 193 32.99 19.89 27.16
N ASN A 194 32.74 18.82 26.38
CA ASN A 194 33.53 17.59 26.53
C ASN A 194 33.58 16.84 25.19
N VAL A 195 34.17 17.50 24.19
CA VAL A 195 34.47 16.92 22.86
C VAL A 195 35.75 16.07 22.88
N GLN A 196 36.41 15.91 24.03
CA GLN A 196 37.63 15.10 24.14
C GLN A 196 37.66 14.31 25.45
N ARG A 197 36.82 13.28 25.56
CA ARG A 197 37.16 12.09 26.34
C ARG A 197 36.42 10.91 25.73
N LYS A 198 37.16 10.00 25.10
CA LYS A 198 36.70 8.65 24.74
C LYS A 198 36.08 8.03 25.99
N SER A 199 34.75 8.05 26.12
CA SER A 199 34.06 7.25 27.11
C SER A 199 33.95 5.83 26.56
N GLY A 200 35.03 5.07 26.75
CA GLY A 200 34.94 3.61 26.89
C GLY A 200 34.22 3.25 28.20
N GLY A 201 33.00 3.76 28.37
CA GLY A 201 32.15 3.51 29.52
C GLY A 201 31.23 2.34 29.22
N ASN A 202 31.69 1.14 29.53
CA ASN A 202 30.83 -0.03 29.72
C ASN A 202 29.66 0.34 30.65
N SER A 203 28.46 0.49 30.11
CA SER A 203 27.22 0.37 30.90
C SER A 203 26.68 -1.04 30.69
N SER A 204 27.39 -2.03 31.21
CA SER A 204 26.91 -3.40 31.21
C SER A 204 27.14 -4.01 32.60
N HIS A 205 26.00 -4.38 33.19
CA HIS A 205 25.83 -5.42 34.20
C HIS A 205 26.30 -5.17 35.63
N SER A 206 25.31 -4.97 36.50
CA SER A 206 25.22 -5.83 37.68
C SER A 206 24.92 -7.27 37.23
N ARG A 207 25.99 -8.06 36.99
CA ARG A 207 26.14 -9.50 37.32
C ARG A 207 27.46 -10.02 36.73
N LEU A 208 28.42 -10.26 37.64
CA LEU A 208 29.71 -10.96 37.47
C LEU A 208 29.49 -12.32 36.74
N ALA A 209 30.39 -12.88 35.92
CA ALA A 209 31.84 -13.05 36.10
C ALA A 209 32.65 -13.16 34.77
N HIS A 210 33.97 -12.96 34.93
CA HIS A 210 35.19 -13.13 34.09
C HIS A 210 35.21 -14.30 33.04
N SER A 211 36.10 -14.39 32.02
CA SER A 211 37.50 -13.95 31.85
C SER A 211 38.02 -14.05 30.39
N GLU A 212 39.18 -13.41 30.10
CA GLU A 212 40.20 -13.69 29.04
C GLU A 212 39.95 -13.23 27.58
N LEU A 213 40.89 -12.74 26.74
CA LEU A 213 42.29 -12.22 26.80
C LEU A 213 42.73 -11.84 25.33
N VAL A 214 43.59 -10.81 25.13
CA VAL A 214 44.48 -10.49 23.96
C VAL A 214 43.79 -10.11 22.62
N SER A 215 43.94 -8.95 21.93
CA SER A 215 44.98 -7.94 21.58
C SER A 215 45.57 -8.08 20.15
N GLU A 216 45.54 -6.95 19.43
CA GLU A 216 46.39 -6.52 18.28
C GLU A 216 46.20 -7.21 16.92
N GLY A 217 46.25 -6.53 15.78
CA GLY A 217 46.57 -5.13 15.48
C GLY A 217 46.62 -4.90 13.96
N ASN A 218 46.68 -3.60 13.59
CA ASN A 218 47.35 -2.96 12.45
C ASN A 218 47.30 -3.60 11.05
N ALA A 219 46.87 -2.91 10.00
CA ALA A 219 47.59 -1.87 9.21
C ALA A 219 47.33 -2.24 7.73
N ASP A 220 47.45 -1.46 6.67
CA ASP A 220 47.77 -0.07 6.39
C ASP A 220 47.46 0.14 4.89
N ALA A 221 47.59 1.40 4.44
CA ALA A 221 47.93 1.85 3.08
C ALA A 221 46.84 1.76 1.98
N ALA A 222 46.32 2.90 1.51
CA ALA A 222 46.89 3.83 0.51
C ALA A 222 46.78 3.24 -0.92
N GLU A 223 46.22 3.91 -1.92
CA GLU A 223 46.81 5.06 -2.60
C GLU A 223 45.82 5.66 -3.65
N THR A 224 45.86 7.00 -3.77
CA THR A 224 45.93 7.86 -5.00
C THR A 224 45.32 7.41 -6.35
N SER A 225 44.82 8.24 -7.27
CA SER A 225 44.86 9.70 -7.50
C SER A 225 43.93 10.11 -8.67
N SER A 226 43.65 11.42 -8.73
CA SER A 226 43.61 12.31 -9.92
C SER A 226 42.49 12.21 -10.99
N ALA A 227 41.75 13.31 -11.08
CA ALA A 227 40.98 13.80 -12.24
C ALA A 227 41.90 14.26 -13.41
N PRO A 228 41.37 14.67 -14.58
CA PRO A 228 40.90 16.06 -14.73
C PRO A 228 39.67 16.29 -15.66
N GLU A 229 39.17 17.52 -15.59
CA GLU A 229 38.07 18.14 -16.34
C GLU A 229 38.33 18.34 -17.84
N SER A 230 37.24 18.42 -18.62
CA SER A 230 37.19 19.31 -19.79
C SER A 230 35.76 19.81 -20.06
N THR A 231 35.61 21.13 -20.06
CA THR A 231 34.45 21.96 -20.45
C THR A 231 34.07 21.89 -21.94
N LYS A 232 32.77 22.00 -22.30
CA LYS A 232 32.18 23.08 -23.14
C LYS A 232 30.72 22.82 -23.64
N LYS A 233 29.87 23.83 -23.40
CA LYS A 233 28.86 24.50 -24.27
C LYS A 233 27.59 23.76 -24.80
N SER A 234 26.46 24.17 -24.20
CA SER A 234 25.22 24.74 -24.79
C SER A 234 24.97 24.67 -26.31
N ALA A 235 23.81 24.09 -26.69
CA ALA A 235 22.92 24.62 -27.73
C ALA A 235 21.52 23.98 -27.67
N SER A 236 20.47 24.81 -27.55
CA SER A 236 19.06 24.48 -27.78
C SER A 236 18.74 24.46 -29.29
N PRO A 237 17.66 23.78 -29.73
CA PRO A 237 16.80 24.42 -30.70
C PRO A 237 15.29 24.24 -30.44
N THR A 238 14.62 25.39 -30.46
CA THR A 238 13.19 25.62 -30.62
C THR A 238 12.68 25.07 -31.95
N ARG A 239 11.51 24.42 -31.99
CA ARG A 239 10.76 24.24 -33.24
C ARG A 239 9.23 24.40 -33.05
N SER A 240 8.79 25.56 -33.53
CA SER A 240 7.48 25.99 -34.02
C SER A 240 6.32 24.98 -34.11
N ALA A 241 5.17 25.41 -33.60
CA ALA A 241 3.84 24.82 -33.75
C ALA A 241 3.20 25.13 -35.12
N LYS A 242 2.38 24.18 -35.62
CA LYS A 242 1.19 24.42 -36.47
C LYS A 242 0.17 23.28 -36.24
N PRO A 243 -1.14 23.53 -36.47
CA PRO A 243 -2.22 22.91 -35.72
C PRO A 243 -2.74 21.62 -36.37
N SER A 244 -2.72 20.51 -35.63
CA SER A 244 -3.42 19.28 -36.01
C SER A 244 -4.72 19.16 -35.23
N THR A 245 -5.82 19.21 -35.96
CA THR A 245 -7.19 18.90 -35.56
C THR A 245 -7.27 17.59 -34.77
N SER A 246 -7.32 17.69 -33.44
CA SER A 246 -7.61 16.54 -32.59
C SER A 246 -9.12 16.30 -32.57
N PHE A 247 -9.57 15.30 -33.32
CA PHE A 247 -10.85 14.62 -33.08
C PHE A 247 -10.81 14.01 -31.67
N THR A 248 -11.32 14.75 -30.69
CA THR A 248 -11.64 14.19 -29.37
C THR A 248 -12.99 13.47 -29.51
N PRO A 249 -13.08 12.15 -29.26
CA PRO A 249 -14.37 11.50 -29.17
C PRO A 249 -15.09 12.08 -27.94
N GLN A 250 -16.18 12.82 -28.17
CA GLN A 250 -17.09 13.25 -27.10
C GLN A 250 -17.60 12.00 -26.39
N THR A 251 -17.03 11.71 -25.23
CA THR A 251 -17.53 10.64 -24.37
C THR A 251 -18.74 11.22 -23.65
N GLN A 252 -19.95 10.90 -24.13
CA GLN A 252 -21.19 11.30 -23.46
C GLN A 252 -21.17 10.80 -22.00
N SER A 253 -21.27 11.73 -21.06
CA SER A 253 -21.18 11.48 -19.61
C SER A 253 -22.36 10.64 -19.13
N THR A 254 -22.13 9.34 -18.93
CA THR A 254 -23.04 8.37 -18.31
C THR A 254 -23.09 8.50 -16.78
N GLY A 255 -23.10 9.73 -16.27
CA GLY A 255 -23.07 10.04 -14.85
C GLY A 255 -24.36 9.67 -14.08
N VAL A 256 -24.29 9.52 -12.76
CA VAL A 256 -25.50 9.38 -11.93
C VAL A 256 -26.20 10.76 -11.88
N PRO A 257 -27.50 10.88 -12.25
CA PRO A 257 -28.21 12.17 -12.27
C PRO A 257 -28.10 12.94 -10.95
N LEU A 258 -28.25 12.25 -9.82
CA LEU A 258 -28.19 12.87 -8.50
C LEU A 258 -26.82 13.46 -8.13
N ILE A 259 -25.73 12.86 -8.61
CA ILE A 259 -24.38 13.42 -8.40
C ILE A 259 -24.24 14.70 -9.24
N ARG A 260 -24.78 14.71 -10.46
CA ARG A 260 -24.79 15.91 -11.31
C ARG A 260 -25.65 17.01 -10.69
N GLU A 261 -26.80 16.67 -10.11
CA GLU A 261 -27.65 17.61 -9.36
C GLU A 261 -26.92 18.19 -8.14
N ALA A 262 -26.19 17.37 -7.38
CA ALA A 262 -25.35 17.86 -6.29
C ALA A 262 -24.29 18.86 -6.79
N LEU A 263 -23.68 18.60 -7.95
CA LEU A 263 -22.72 19.52 -8.57
C LEU A 263 -23.34 20.84 -9.05
N ASN A 264 -24.65 20.90 -9.28
CA ASN A 264 -25.33 22.14 -9.66
C ASN A 264 -25.44 23.14 -8.51
N GLN A 265 -25.20 22.71 -7.26
CA GLN A 265 -25.10 23.62 -6.11
C GLN A 265 -23.82 24.47 -6.15
N TYR A 266 -22.86 24.09 -6.99
CA TYR A 266 -21.62 24.85 -7.20
C TYR A 266 -21.73 25.70 -8.46
N ASN A 267 -21.21 26.94 -8.39
CA ASN A 267 -21.13 27.84 -9.54
C ASN A 267 -19.97 27.43 -10.48
N LEU A 268 -20.10 26.27 -11.12
CA LEU A 268 -19.11 25.69 -12.04
C LEU A 268 -19.62 25.72 -13.48
N SER A 269 -18.69 25.83 -14.44
CA SER A 269 -19.03 25.67 -15.86
C SER A 269 -19.46 24.24 -16.19
N GLU A 270 -20.30 24.07 -17.21
CA GLU A 270 -20.72 22.74 -17.67
C GLU A 270 -19.54 21.85 -18.08
N ASN A 271 -18.48 22.45 -18.63
CA ASN A 271 -17.25 21.73 -18.95
C ASN A 271 -16.57 21.19 -17.68
N ALA A 272 -16.46 21.99 -16.62
CA ALA A 272 -15.89 21.55 -15.35
C ALA A 272 -16.75 20.42 -14.72
N LYS A 273 -18.08 20.56 -14.74
CA LYS A 273 -19.01 19.51 -14.26
C LYS A 273 -18.82 18.22 -15.05
N ASN A 274 -18.69 18.28 -16.38
CA ASN A 274 -18.45 17.10 -17.21
C ASN A 274 -17.14 16.39 -16.85
N ILE A 275 -16.06 17.13 -16.58
CA ILE A 275 -14.79 16.56 -16.13
C ILE A 275 -14.91 15.93 -14.73
N LEU A 276 -15.60 16.59 -13.80
CA LEU A 276 -15.87 16.03 -12.47
C LEU A 276 -16.65 14.72 -12.57
N MET A 277 -17.68 14.67 -13.41
CA MET A 277 -18.46 13.44 -13.65
C MET A 277 -17.62 12.32 -14.25
N ALA A 278 -16.56 12.63 -15.01
CA ALA A 278 -15.63 11.63 -15.56
C ALA A 278 -14.71 11.00 -14.50
N SER A 279 -14.67 11.51 -13.27
CA SER A 279 -13.89 10.93 -12.18
C SER A 279 -14.42 9.55 -11.72
N TRP A 280 -15.70 9.27 -11.95
CA TRP A 280 -16.31 7.97 -11.66
C TRP A 280 -16.27 7.05 -12.89
N ARG A 281 -15.65 5.88 -12.71
CA ARG A 281 -15.69 4.83 -13.74
C ARG A 281 -17.10 4.27 -13.87
N THR A 282 -17.49 3.87 -15.08
CA THR A 282 -18.82 3.30 -15.40
C THR A 282 -19.29 2.23 -14.42
N GLY A 283 -18.39 1.34 -13.97
CA GLY A 283 -18.70 0.32 -12.98
C GLY A 283 -19.09 0.88 -11.60
N THR A 284 -18.36 1.90 -11.11
CA THR A 284 -18.67 2.62 -9.88
C THR A 284 -19.97 3.40 -10.03
N THR A 285 -20.16 4.09 -11.15
CA THR A 285 -21.37 4.85 -11.45
C THR A 285 -22.62 3.97 -11.43
N LYS A 286 -22.54 2.76 -12.02
CA LYS A 286 -23.65 1.78 -11.99
C LYS A 286 -23.95 1.30 -10.57
N GLN A 287 -22.92 1.05 -9.75
CA GLN A 287 -23.09 0.65 -8.35
C GLN A 287 -23.70 1.77 -7.51
N TYR A 288 -23.21 3.01 -7.66
CA TYR A 288 -23.71 4.15 -6.90
C TYR A 288 -25.14 4.49 -7.27
N LYS A 289 -25.49 4.44 -8.57
CA LYS A 289 -26.87 4.68 -9.04
C LYS A 289 -27.89 3.86 -8.26
N THR A 290 -27.62 2.57 -8.02
CA THR A 290 -28.53 1.70 -7.25
C THR A 290 -28.84 2.25 -5.86
N TYR A 291 -27.81 2.69 -5.12
CA TYR A 291 -27.99 3.17 -3.74
C TYR A 291 -28.51 4.61 -3.69
N LEU A 292 -28.11 5.45 -4.64
CA LEU A 292 -28.60 6.83 -4.73
C LEU A 292 -30.09 6.88 -5.12
N THR A 293 -30.56 5.97 -5.96
CA THR A 293 -32.01 5.85 -6.22
C THR A 293 -32.77 5.39 -4.97
N LYS A 294 -32.23 4.41 -4.21
CA LYS A 294 -32.83 4.00 -2.92
C LYS A 294 -32.87 5.16 -1.92
N TRP A 295 -31.81 5.97 -1.88
CA TRP A 295 -31.73 7.16 -1.03
C TRP A 295 -32.80 8.20 -1.41
N GLN A 296 -32.97 8.50 -2.70
CA GLN A 296 -34.03 9.41 -3.17
C GLN A 296 -35.42 8.93 -2.75
N SER A 297 -35.71 7.63 -2.91
CA SER A 297 -36.98 7.05 -2.46
C SER A 297 -37.15 7.17 -0.95
N HIS A 298 -36.10 6.89 -0.17
CA HIS A 298 -36.13 7.02 1.28
C HIS A 298 -36.37 8.47 1.73
N CYS A 299 -35.70 9.44 1.11
CA CYS A 299 -35.93 10.87 1.39
C CYS A 299 -37.36 11.29 1.08
N LYS A 300 -37.89 10.87 -0.06
CA LYS A 300 -39.27 11.18 -0.46
C LYS A 300 -40.29 10.63 0.53
N VAL A 301 -40.11 9.39 1.00
CA VAL A 301 -41.02 8.76 1.96
C VAL A 301 -40.96 9.43 3.33
N ASN A 302 -39.79 9.89 3.76
CA ASN A 302 -39.57 10.47 5.09
C ASN A 302 -39.58 12.01 5.11
N GLY A 303 -39.89 12.66 3.99
CA GLY A 303 -39.89 14.13 3.88
C GLY A 303 -38.54 14.79 4.13
N LEU A 304 -37.43 14.14 3.73
CA LEU A 304 -36.07 14.62 3.99
C LEU A 304 -35.52 15.41 2.80
N ASP A 305 -34.66 16.40 3.08
CA ASP A 305 -33.82 17.02 2.05
C ASP A 305 -32.78 16.01 1.55
N ILE A 306 -32.65 15.89 0.22
CA ILE A 306 -31.81 14.88 -0.43
C ILE A 306 -30.31 15.12 -0.20
N PHE A 307 -29.89 16.39 -0.07
CA PHE A 307 -28.48 16.80 0.00
C PHE A 307 -28.05 17.21 1.41
N LYS A 308 -29.01 17.65 2.24
CA LYS A 308 -28.83 18.11 3.63
C LYS A 308 -29.84 17.46 4.60
N PRO A 309 -29.91 16.13 4.68
CA PRO A 309 -30.85 15.42 5.56
C PRO A 309 -30.50 15.48 7.05
N GLY A 310 -29.28 15.94 7.41
CA GLY A 310 -28.68 15.72 8.71
C GLY A 310 -27.94 14.38 8.82
N LEU A 311 -26.95 14.31 9.71
CA LEU A 311 -26.09 13.14 9.89
C LEU A 311 -26.87 11.90 10.33
N GLU A 312 -27.75 12.08 11.31
CA GLU A 312 -28.53 11.03 11.95
C GLU A 312 -29.43 10.34 10.92
N LYS A 313 -30.14 11.13 10.10
CA LYS A 313 -31.04 10.60 9.07
C LYS A 313 -30.31 9.83 7.97
N ALA A 314 -29.10 10.26 7.62
CA ALA A 314 -28.27 9.53 6.68
C ALA A 314 -27.73 8.21 7.28
N ILE A 315 -27.43 8.17 8.59
CA ILE A 315 -27.10 6.92 9.32
C ILE A 315 -28.33 6.00 9.41
N ASP A 316 -29.51 6.54 9.70
CA ASP A 316 -30.76 5.77 9.75
C ASP A 316 -31.05 5.08 8.42
N PHE A 317 -30.74 5.72 7.28
CA PHE A 317 -30.85 5.07 5.98
C PHE A 317 -29.84 3.91 5.80
N LEU A 318 -28.60 4.04 6.29
CA LEU A 318 -27.66 2.92 6.28
C LEU A 318 -28.15 1.76 7.18
N SER A 319 -28.79 2.09 8.31
CA SER A 319 -29.44 1.14 9.20
C SER A 319 -30.59 0.41 8.50
N TYR A 320 -31.47 1.15 7.82
CA TYR A 320 -32.55 0.60 7.00
C TYR A 320 -32.00 -0.37 5.94
N LEU A 321 -30.95 0.01 5.21
CA LEU A 321 -30.31 -0.87 4.23
C LEU A 321 -29.75 -2.15 4.86
N PHE A 322 -29.20 -2.07 6.07
CA PHE A 322 -28.71 -3.23 6.78
C PHE A 322 -29.85 -4.16 7.24
N GLN A 323 -30.96 -3.59 7.72
CA GLN A 323 -32.17 -4.32 8.11
C GLN A 323 -32.83 -5.03 6.93
N GLU A 324 -32.76 -4.45 5.72
CA GLU A 324 -33.15 -5.08 4.45
C GLU A 324 -32.22 -6.24 4.02
N GLY A 325 -31.27 -6.64 4.88
CA GLY A 325 -30.44 -7.83 4.69
C GLY A 325 -29.17 -7.59 3.89
N LEU A 326 -28.83 -6.34 3.54
CA LEU A 326 -27.61 -6.07 2.77
C LEU A 326 -26.36 -6.54 3.53
N SER A 327 -25.36 -6.98 2.75
CA SER A 327 -24.05 -7.30 3.30
C SER A 327 -23.28 -6.03 3.69
N TYR A 328 -22.26 -6.17 4.54
CA TYR A 328 -21.30 -5.11 4.86
C TYR A 328 -20.80 -4.38 3.60
N SER A 329 -20.44 -5.12 2.54
CA SER A 329 -19.96 -4.50 1.28
C SER A 329 -21.05 -3.68 0.59
N GLY A 330 -22.32 -4.09 0.69
CA GLY A 330 -23.45 -3.34 0.15
C GLY A 330 -23.66 -2.02 0.90
N VAL A 331 -23.74 -2.10 2.23
CA VAL A 331 -23.89 -0.92 3.11
C VAL A 331 -22.70 0.04 2.93
N ASN A 332 -21.47 -0.48 2.85
CA ASN A 332 -20.28 0.35 2.63
C ASN A 332 -20.29 1.04 1.25
N THR A 333 -20.88 0.40 0.24
CA THR A 333 -21.05 1.02 -1.09
C THR A 333 -22.08 2.15 -1.02
N ALA A 334 -23.18 1.95 -0.30
CA ALA A 334 -24.17 3.00 -0.04
C ALA A 334 -23.55 4.18 0.71
N ARG A 335 -22.80 3.92 1.79
CA ARG A 335 -22.03 4.94 2.53
C ARG A 335 -21.15 5.77 1.59
N SER A 336 -20.40 5.10 0.73
CA SER A 336 -19.49 5.76 -0.21
C SER A 336 -20.23 6.58 -1.26
N ALA A 337 -21.39 6.09 -1.74
CA ALA A 337 -22.23 6.82 -2.69
C ALA A 337 -22.87 8.07 -2.06
N LEU A 338 -23.38 7.96 -0.84
CA LEU A 338 -23.93 9.12 -0.12
C LEU A 338 -22.86 10.18 0.16
N SER A 339 -21.64 9.74 0.46
CA SER A 339 -20.51 10.65 0.67
C SER A 339 -20.14 11.49 -0.56
N THR A 340 -20.69 11.20 -1.75
CA THR A 340 -20.49 12.05 -2.94
C THR A 340 -21.53 13.16 -3.08
N ILE A 341 -22.65 13.09 -2.36
CA ILE A 341 -23.77 14.04 -2.51
C ILE A 341 -24.16 14.75 -1.21
N LEU A 342 -23.84 14.17 -0.06
CA LEU A 342 -24.21 14.74 1.24
C LEU A 342 -23.15 15.76 1.68
N GLY A 343 -23.60 16.98 1.96
CA GLY A 343 -22.82 17.99 2.67
C GLY A 343 -23.16 17.94 4.16
N LEU A 344 -22.14 17.85 5.01
CA LEU A 344 -22.31 18.01 6.46
C LEU A 344 -21.83 19.40 6.87
N GLU A 345 -22.48 19.98 7.88
CA GLU A 345 -22.18 21.34 8.38
C GLU A 345 -20.90 21.39 9.22
N ASP A 346 -20.48 20.25 9.76
CA ASP A 346 -19.30 20.08 10.62
C ASP A 346 -17.97 19.96 9.83
N GLY A 347 -18.02 20.07 8.50
CA GLY A 347 -16.85 19.99 7.62
C GLY A 347 -16.37 18.56 7.32
N PHE A 348 -16.98 17.52 7.89
CA PHE A 348 -16.66 16.13 7.53
C PHE A 348 -17.39 15.70 6.26
N LYS A 349 -16.74 14.82 5.47
CA LYS A 349 -17.48 14.03 4.49
C LYS A 349 -18.30 12.98 5.21
N PHE A 350 -19.53 12.73 4.77
CA PHE A 350 -20.40 11.72 5.38
C PHE A 350 -19.71 10.38 5.60
N GLY A 351 -18.98 9.86 4.60
CA GLY A 351 -18.29 8.58 4.74
C GLY A 351 -17.15 8.58 5.75
N GLU A 352 -16.56 9.73 6.05
CA GLU A 352 -15.40 9.90 6.93
C GLU A 352 -15.81 10.33 8.35
N HIS A 353 -17.07 10.69 8.57
CA HIS A 353 -17.59 11.11 9.87
C HIS A 353 -17.42 10.02 10.95
N PRO A 354 -16.94 10.33 12.18
CA PRO A 354 -16.66 9.34 13.22
C PRO A 354 -17.85 8.40 13.56
N LEU A 355 -19.06 8.93 13.64
CA LEU A 355 -20.27 8.12 13.90
C LEU A 355 -20.57 7.15 12.75
N VAL A 356 -20.33 7.55 11.49
CA VAL A 356 -20.52 6.68 10.32
C VAL A 356 -19.46 5.57 10.30
N CYS A 357 -18.22 5.90 10.65
CA CYS A 357 -17.15 4.91 10.82
C CYS A 357 -17.50 3.91 11.95
N ARG A 358 -18.01 4.38 13.08
CA ARG A 358 -18.46 3.53 14.20
C ARG A 358 -19.65 2.67 13.81
N PHE A 359 -20.60 3.21 13.06
CA PHE A 359 -21.74 2.47 12.52
C PHE A 359 -21.27 1.32 11.62
N MET A 360 -20.35 1.58 10.68
CA MET A 360 -19.79 0.51 9.84
C MET A 360 -19.07 -0.56 10.66
N LYS A 361 -18.37 -0.19 11.73
CA LYS A 361 -17.80 -1.17 12.67
C LYS A 361 -18.91 -2.03 13.29
N GLY A 362 -20.02 -1.44 13.74
CA GLY A 362 -21.18 -2.18 14.23
C GLY A 362 -21.77 -3.14 13.21
N VAL A 363 -21.91 -2.72 11.95
CA VAL A 363 -22.35 -3.60 10.85
C VAL A 363 -21.42 -4.80 10.68
N PHE A 364 -20.11 -4.62 10.83
CA PHE A 364 -19.15 -5.72 10.78
C PHE A 364 -19.31 -6.67 11.97
N GLU A 365 -19.42 -6.16 13.20
CA GLU A 365 -19.59 -7.01 14.39
C GLU A 365 -20.89 -7.83 14.33
N LEU A 366 -21.98 -7.24 13.86
CA LEU A 366 -23.27 -7.92 13.71
C LEU A 366 -23.29 -8.90 12.53
N LYS A 367 -22.59 -8.59 11.44
CA LYS A 367 -22.53 -9.43 10.23
C LYS A 367 -21.12 -9.39 9.62
N PRO A 368 -20.20 -10.22 10.12
CA PRO A 368 -18.80 -10.19 9.71
C PRO A 368 -18.60 -10.40 8.21
N ALA A 369 -17.82 -9.51 7.61
CA ALA A 369 -17.43 -9.59 6.21
C ALA A 369 -16.15 -10.42 6.04
N LEU A 370 -16.27 -11.74 6.10
CA LEU A 370 -15.12 -12.64 6.05
C LEU A 370 -14.66 -12.93 4.61
N PRO A 371 -13.36 -13.22 4.39
CA PRO A 371 -12.85 -13.60 3.08
C PRO A 371 -13.60 -14.81 2.51
N LYS A 372 -13.98 -14.73 1.23
CA LYS A 372 -14.69 -15.82 0.54
C LYS A 372 -13.87 -17.12 0.45
N TYR A 373 -12.55 -17.00 0.30
CA TYR A 373 -11.65 -18.14 0.08
C TYR A 373 -10.62 -18.22 1.21
N LYS A 374 -10.68 -19.32 1.98
CA LYS A 374 -9.62 -19.70 2.93
C LYS A 374 -8.54 -20.56 2.25
N GLU A 375 -8.94 -21.32 1.24
CA GLU A 375 -8.09 -22.18 0.43
C GLU A 375 -8.42 -22.03 -1.06
N VAL A 376 -7.62 -22.66 -1.92
CA VAL A 376 -7.79 -22.68 -3.38
C VAL A 376 -7.78 -24.12 -3.90
N TRP A 377 -8.43 -24.35 -5.03
CA TRP A 377 -8.36 -25.64 -5.72
C TRP A 377 -6.95 -25.94 -6.24
N GLN A 378 -6.67 -27.22 -6.47
CA GLN A 378 -5.37 -27.70 -6.95
C GLN A 378 -5.19 -27.44 -8.45
N VAL A 379 -4.15 -26.69 -8.82
CA VAL A 379 -3.89 -26.34 -10.22
C VAL A 379 -3.63 -27.56 -11.10
N SER A 380 -3.01 -28.60 -10.54
CA SER A 380 -2.78 -29.88 -11.23
C SER A 380 -4.07 -30.51 -11.73
N THR A 381 -5.15 -30.51 -10.94
CA THR A 381 -6.45 -31.06 -11.34
C THR A 381 -6.96 -30.46 -12.66
N VAL A 382 -6.85 -29.14 -12.82
CA VAL A 382 -7.24 -28.46 -14.05
C VAL A 382 -6.25 -28.75 -15.18
N LEU A 383 -4.94 -28.73 -14.90
CA LEU A 383 -3.93 -29.05 -15.92
C LEU A 383 -4.10 -30.47 -16.46
N ASP A 384 -4.33 -31.45 -15.60
CA ASP A 384 -4.49 -32.85 -15.99
C ASP A 384 -5.75 -33.05 -16.81
N TYR A 385 -6.88 -32.41 -16.44
CA TYR A 385 -8.06 -32.35 -17.30
C TYR A 385 -7.74 -31.73 -18.68
N LEU A 386 -7.00 -30.62 -18.73
CA LEU A 386 -6.66 -29.98 -20.00
C LEU A 386 -5.80 -30.87 -20.91
N LYS A 387 -4.96 -31.76 -20.35
CA LYS A 387 -4.17 -32.75 -21.12
C LYS A 387 -5.03 -33.87 -21.73
N THR A 388 -6.19 -34.19 -21.16
CA THR A 388 -7.09 -35.20 -21.74
C THR A 388 -7.85 -34.66 -22.96
N THR A 389 -7.98 -33.35 -23.08
CA THR A 389 -8.65 -32.72 -24.24
C THR A 389 -7.83 -32.85 -25.53
N LYS A 390 -8.50 -32.78 -26.68
CA LYS A 390 -7.85 -32.85 -28.00
C LYS A 390 -6.86 -31.68 -28.23
N PRO A 391 -5.87 -31.84 -29.13
CA PRO A 391 -5.01 -30.75 -29.58
C PRO A 391 -5.80 -29.58 -30.17
N ALA A 392 -5.21 -28.39 -30.20
CA ALA A 392 -5.88 -27.14 -30.60
C ALA A 392 -6.57 -27.24 -31.98
N SER A 393 -5.90 -27.86 -32.95
CA SER A 393 -6.39 -28.07 -34.32
C SER A 393 -7.61 -28.98 -34.43
N GLN A 394 -7.93 -29.78 -33.41
CA GLN A 394 -9.03 -30.74 -33.43
C GLN A 394 -10.22 -30.32 -32.53
N LEU A 395 -10.09 -29.25 -31.75
CA LEU A 395 -11.17 -28.73 -30.92
C LEU A 395 -12.20 -27.99 -31.78
N ASN A 396 -13.48 -28.03 -31.42
CA ASN A 396 -14.45 -27.10 -32.00
C ASN A 396 -14.23 -25.68 -31.44
N LEU A 397 -14.82 -24.65 -32.08
CA LEU A 397 -14.58 -23.25 -31.70
C LEU A 397 -14.97 -22.97 -30.23
N LYS A 398 -16.04 -23.58 -29.72
CA LYS A 398 -16.47 -23.46 -28.32
C LYS A 398 -15.40 -23.95 -27.37
N ASN A 399 -14.95 -25.20 -27.53
CA ASN A 399 -13.97 -25.82 -26.65
C ASN A 399 -12.59 -25.14 -26.78
N LEU A 400 -12.20 -24.73 -27.99
CA LEU A 400 -10.99 -23.94 -28.21
C LEU A 400 -11.04 -22.59 -27.47
N SER A 401 -12.16 -21.88 -27.55
CA SER A 401 -12.37 -20.59 -26.86
C SER A 401 -12.28 -20.74 -25.35
N GLN A 402 -12.99 -21.74 -24.80
CA GLN A 402 -13.04 -22.00 -23.36
C GLN A 402 -11.66 -22.43 -22.83
N LYS A 403 -10.98 -23.33 -23.55
CA LYS A 403 -9.64 -23.81 -23.21
C LYS A 403 -8.61 -22.68 -23.27
N LEU A 404 -8.61 -21.87 -24.33
CA LEU A 404 -7.72 -20.71 -24.43
C LEU A 404 -7.97 -19.70 -23.30
N ALA A 405 -9.24 -19.42 -22.96
CA ALA A 405 -9.57 -18.53 -21.84
C ALA A 405 -9.03 -19.06 -20.50
N MET A 406 -9.13 -20.38 -20.25
CA MET A 406 -8.54 -20.99 -19.06
C MET A 406 -7.02 -20.93 -19.08
N LEU A 407 -6.38 -21.26 -20.20
CA LEU A 407 -4.92 -21.20 -20.33
C LEU A 407 -4.41 -19.77 -20.09
N LEU A 408 -5.07 -18.74 -20.62
CA LEU A 408 -4.72 -17.34 -20.34
C LEU A 408 -4.86 -17.00 -18.84
N CYS A 409 -5.91 -17.48 -18.15
CA CYS A 409 -6.03 -17.32 -16.70
C CYS A 409 -4.87 -17.99 -15.97
N LEU A 410 -4.48 -19.20 -16.37
CA LEU A 410 -3.45 -20.01 -15.71
C LEU A 410 -2.03 -19.50 -15.97
N THR A 411 -1.72 -19.01 -17.17
CA THR A 411 -0.35 -18.59 -17.52
C THR A 411 -0.06 -17.14 -17.16
N THR A 412 -1.08 -16.29 -17.11
CA THR A 412 -0.90 -14.85 -16.85
C THR A 412 -1.37 -14.42 -15.45
N ALA A 413 -2.14 -15.27 -14.77
CA ALA A 413 -2.84 -14.96 -13.52
C ALA A 413 -3.70 -13.67 -13.60
N GLN A 414 -4.05 -13.18 -14.80
CA GLN A 414 -4.77 -11.92 -14.97
C GLN A 414 -6.25 -12.03 -14.60
N ARG A 415 -6.89 -10.89 -14.33
CA ARG A 415 -8.34 -10.85 -14.08
C ARG A 415 -9.09 -11.11 -15.39
N CYS A 416 -10.29 -11.68 -15.33
CA CYS A 416 -11.16 -11.81 -16.51
C CYS A 416 -11.42 -10.46 -17.21
N GLN A 417 -11.38 -9.34 -16.48
CA GLN A 417 -11.41 -8.00 -17.07
C GLN A 417 -10.23 -7.76 -18.02
N THR A 418 -9.01 -8.10 -17.61
CA THR A 418 -7.83 -7.93 -18.46
C THR A 418 -7.92 -8.83 -19.68
N ILE A 419 -8.31 -10.09 -19.50
CA ILE A 419 -8.45 -11.07 -20.60
C ILE A 419 -9.52 -10.62 -21.61
N HIS A 420 -10.63 -10.07 -21.12
CA HIS A 420 -11.68 -9.48 -21.95
C HIS A 420 -11.21 -8.29 -22.79
N LEU A 421 -10.29 -7.49 -22.25
CA LEU A 421 -9.76 -6.29 -22.90
C LEU A 421 -8.52 -6.57 -23.76
N ILE A 422 -8.18 -7.84 -24.01
CA ILE A 422 -7.15 -8.18 -24.99
C ILE A 422 -7.70 -7.85 -26.37
N ASP A 423 -6.93 -7.05 -27.11
CA ASP A 423 -7.22 -6.63 -28.47
C ASP A 423 -6.14 -7.20 -29.40
N ILE A 424 -6.55 -7.68 -30.58
CA ILE A 424 -5.62 -8.28 -31.55
C ILE A 424 -4.63 -7.26 -32.11
N ASN A 425 -4.96 -5.96 -32.11
CA ASN A 425 -4.04 -4.89 -32.52
C ASN A 425 -2.91 -4.67 -31.50
N GLY A 426 -3.13 -5.05 -30.25
CA GLY A 426 -2.11 -5.05 -29.20
C GLY A 426 -1.27 -6.33 -29.17
N LEU A 427 -1.49 -7.25 -30.12
CA LEU A 427 -0.86 -8.56 -30.15
C LEU A 427 0.37 -8.52 -31.06
N GLN A 428 1.54 -8.89 -30.51
CA GLN A 428 2.77 -9.00 -31.27
C GLN A 428 3.25 -10.45 -31.25
N ALA A 429 3.25 -11.10 -32.41
CA ALA A 429 3.85 -12.41 -32.60
C ALA A 429 5.39 -12.28 -32.64
N LEU A 430 6.07 -13.06 -31.82
CA LEU A 430 7.53 -13.13 -31.76
C LEU A 430 7.95 -14.61 -31.85
N GLN A 431 9.24 -14.87 -32.06
CA GLN A 431 9.73 -16.25 -32.10
C GLN A 431 9.48 -16.95 -30.76
N GLY A 432 8.64 -18.00 -30.77
CA GLY A 432 8.30 -18.80 -29.59
C GLY A 432 7.48 -18.09 -28.51
N LYS A 433 6.92 -16.89 -28.78
CA LYS A 433 6.08 -16.17 -27.81
C LYS A 433 5.11 -15.17 -28.44
N PHE A 434 4.09 -14.77 -27.69
CA PHE A 434 3.29 -13.59 -27.97
C PHE A 434 3.51 -12.53 -26.90
N ARG A 435 3.63 -11.27 -27.31
CA ARG A 435 3.55 -10.12 -26.40
C ARG A 435 2.20 -9.44 -26.57
N LEU A 436 1.49 -9.24 -25.46
CA LEU A 436 0.17 -8.63 -25.39
C LEU A 436 0.25 -7.27 -24.72
N THR A 437 -0.03 -6.20 -25.46
CA THR A 437 -0.13 -4.85 -24.91
C THR A 437 -1.59 -4.52 -24.65
N ILE A 438 -1.95 -4.27 -23.39
CA ILE A 438 -3.29 -3.80 -23.04
C ILE A 438 -3.33 -2.28 -23.25
N THR A 439 -4.25 -1.80 -24.06
CA THR A 439 -4.41 -0.37 -24.36
C THR A 439 -5.52 0.28 -23.53
N HIS A 440 -6.47 -0.52 -23.05
CA HIS A 440 -7.62 -0.04 -22.28
C HIS A 440 -7.29 0.20 -20.80
N LYS A 441 -7.96 1.18 -20.18
CA LYS A 441 -7.85 1.45 -18.74
C LYS A 441 -8.37 0.25 -17.94
N LEU A 442 -7.52 -0.28 -17.06
CA LEU A 442 -7.83 -1.35 -16.11
C LEU A 442 -8.19 -0.77 -14.74
N LYS A 443 -8.74 -1.62 -13.85
CA LYS A 443 -9.00 -1.23 -12.46
C LYS A 443 -7.76 -0.62 -11.77
N GLN A 444 -6.59 -1.14 -12.11
CA GLN A 444 -5.30 -0.76 -11.53
C GLN A 444 -4.55 0.34 -12.29
N THR A 445 -5.07 0.83 -13.42
CA THR A 445 -4.49 1.97 -14.15
C THR A 445 -4.61 3.25 -13.31
N LYS A 446 -3.52 4.01 -13.24
CA LYS A 446 -3.41 5.32 -12.58
C LYS A 446 -2.64 6.30 -13.51
N PRO A 447 -2.70 7.61 -13.28
CA PRO A 447 -1.82 8.55 -13.98
C PRO A 447 -0.35 8.09 -13.88
N GLY A 448 0.36 8.07 -15.02
CA GLY A 448 1.74 7.60 -15.11
C GLY A 448 1.96 6.09 -14.91
N ARG A 449 0.89 5.29 -14.76
CA ARG A 449 1.04 3.86 -14.47
C ARG A 449 0.00 2.98 -15.17
N HIS A 450 0.50 2.05 -15.97
CA HIS A 450 -0.29 0.97 -16.58
C HIS A 450 0.30 -0.40 -16.26
N ILE A 451 -0.37 -1.46 -16.72
CA ILE A 451 0.21 -2.82 -16.64
C ILE A 451 1.28 -2.94 -17.72
N ASP A 452 2.37 -3.64 -17.40
CA ASP A 452 3.37 -4.01 -18.39
C ASP A 452 2.78 -4.98 -19.43
N PRO A 453 3.36 -5.04 -20.66
CA PRO A 453 2.97 -6.03 -21.64
C PRO A 453 3.05 -7.45 -21.08
N ILE A 454 2.02 -8.26 -21.34
CA ILE A 454 1.94 -9.64 -20.88
C ILE A 454 2.66 -10.51 -21.91
N GLU A 455 3.63 -11.31 -21.47
CA GLU A 455 4.32 -12.26 -22.34
C GLU A 455 3.72 -13.67 -22.18
N LEU A 456 3.31 -14.25 -23.30
CA LEU A 456 2.85 -15.64 -23.42
C LEU A 456 3.96 -16.47 -24.06
N MET A 457 4.61 -17.31 -23.26
CA MET A 457 5.69 -18.17 -23.74
C MET A 457 5.13 -19.48 -24.29
N GLU A 458 5.73 -19.97 -25.37
CA GLU A 458 5.45 -21.30 -25.90
C GLU A 458 5.88 -22.37 -24.89
N PHE A 459 5.00 -23.35 -24.69
CA PHE A 459 5.28 -24.48 -23.81
C PHE A 459 5.56 -25.73 -24.65
N LYS A 460 6.84 -26.12 -24.72
CA LYS A 460 7.29 -27.25 -25.55
C LYS A 460 7.02 -28.63 -24.95
N GLY A 461 6.67 -28.70 -23.66
CA GLY A 461 6.48 -29.97 -22.97
C GLY A 461 5.20 -30.72 -23.34
N ASP A 462 4.15 -30.00 -23.73
CA ASP A 462 2.87 -30.59 -24.16
C ASP A 462 2.09 -29.57 -25.01
N GLU A 463 1.87 -29.88 -26.29
CA GLU A 463 1.10 -29.03 -27.22
C GLU A 463 -0.32 -28.75 -26.72
N LYS A 464 -0.92 -29.69 -25.95
CA LYS A 464 -2.28 -29.55 -25.41
C LYS A 464 -2.34 -28.52 -24.29
N LEU A 465 -1.21 -28.13 -23.71
CA LEU A 465 -1.14 -27.07 -22.70
C LEU A 465 -0.51 -25.77 -23.22
N CYS A 466 -0.02 -25.76 -24.46
CA CYS A 466 0.64 -24.60 -25.02
C CYS A 466 -0.34 -23.47 -25.35
N VAL A 467 -0.32 -22.39 -24.55
CA VAL A 467 -1.18 -21.21 -24.76
C VAL A 467 -0.92 -20.52 -26.10
N VAL A 468 0.33 -20.54 -26.58
CA VAL A 468 0.73 -19.95 -27.86
C VAL A 468 0.07 -20.69 -29.03
N GLU A 469 0.10 -22.03 -29.03
CA GLU A 469 -0.53 -22.84 -30.08
C GLU A 469 -2.06 -22.67 -30.09
N HIS A 470 -2.68 -22.66 -28.91
CA HIS A 470 -4.12 -22.41 -28.80
C HIS A 470 -4.51 -21.01 -29.28
N LEU A 471 -3.66 -20.00 -29.02
CA LEU A 471 -3.89 -18.64 -29.48
C LEU A 471 -3.73 -18.52 -31.00
N LYS A 472 -2.68 -19.11 -31.60
CA LYS A 472 -2.48 -19.15 -33.06
C LYS A 472 -3.68 -19.77 -33.76
N GLU A 473 -4.09 -20.96 -33.30
CA GLU A 473 -5.21 -21.68 -33.91
C GLU A 473 -6.53 -20.92 -33.75
N TYR A 474 -6.75 -20.30 -32.60
CA TYR A 474 -7.94 -19.48 -32.37
C TYR A 474 -7.99 -18.26 -33.30
N LEU A 475 -6.89 -17.52 -33.44
CA LEU A 475 -6.80 -16.37 -34.34
C LEU A 475 -7.05 -16.77 -35.79
N LYS A 476 -6.45 -17.89 -36.25
CA LYS A 476 -6.67 -18.45 -37.59
C LYS A 476 -8.14 -18.72 -37.86
N ARG A 477 -8.85 -19.41 -36.95
CA ARG A 477 -10.27 -19.77 -37.15
C ARG A 477 -11.23 -18.60 -37.07
N THR A 478 -10.88 -17.58 -36.28
CA THR A 478 -11.75 -16.43 -36.05
C THR A 478 -11.50 -15.30 -37.04
N GLN A 479 -10.43 -15.35 -37.84
CA GLN A 479 -10.06 -14.31 -38.81
C GLN A 479 -11.25 -13.89 -39.69
N GLN A 480 -11.95 -14.85 -40.29
CA GLN A 480 -13.11 -14.58 -41.16
C GLN A 480 -14.41 -14.28 -40.40
N LEU A 481 -14.47 -14.60 -39.10
CA LEU A 481 -15.67 -14.40 -38.28
C LEU A 481 -15.72 -13.02 -37.62
N ARG A 482 -14.60 -12.30 -37.59
CA ARG A 482 -14.41 -11.04 -36.84
C ARG A 482 -15.12 -9.84 -37.46
N GLY A 483 -15.25 -9.79 -38.78
CA GLY A 483 -15.66 -8.55 -39.45
C GLY A 483 -14.74 -7.40 -39.02
N GLU A 484 -15.32 -6.34 -38.47
CA GLU A 484 -14.60 -5.15 -37.98
C GLU A 484 -14.12 -5.26 -36.52
N HIS A 485 -14.44 -6.36 -35.83
CA HIS A 485 -14.16 -6.50 -34.40
C HIS A 485 -12.71 -6.91 -34.11
N THR A 486 -12.07 -6.15 -33.22
CA THR A 486 -10.65 -6.34 -32.84
C THR A 486 -10.46 -7.02 -31.47
N GLN A 487 -11.52 -7.15 -30.66
CA GLN A 487 -11.43 -7.87 -29.39
C GLN A 487 -11.04 -9.33 -29.62
N LEU A 488 -10.12 -9.86 -28.81
CA LEU A 488 -9.60 -11.22 -28.98
C LEU A 488 -10.74 -12.24 -29.02
N PHE A 489 -11.56 -12.32 -27.98
CA PHE A 489 -12.62 -13.32 -27.88
C PHE A 489 -13.93 -12.89 -28.51
N LEU A 490 -14.44 -13.72 -29.42
CA LEU A 490 -15.76 -13.63 -30.02
C LEU A 490 -16.69 -14.70 -29.49
N SER A 491 -18.00 -14.44 -29.56
CA SER A 491 -19.02 -15.46 -29.39
C SER A 491 -18.74 -16.61 -30.36
N PHE A 492 -18.89 -17.85 -29.90
CA PHE A 492 -18.84 -19.02 -30.78
C PHE A 492 -20.22 -19.34 -31.39
N ILE A 493 -21.23 -18.51 -31.12
CA ILE A 493 -22.59 -18.59 -31.68
C ILE A 493 -22.83 -17.35 -32.53
N LYS A 494 -23.46 -17.52 -33.71
CA LYS A 494 -23.89 -16.40 -34.57
C LYS A 494 -24.92 -15.52 -33.84
N PRO A 495 -24.89 -14.18 -34.01
CA PRO A 495 -23.85 -13.41 -34.69
C PRO A 495 -22.58 -13.31 -33.81
N TYR A 496 -21.40 -13.58 -34.39
CA TYR A 496 -20.11 -13.79 -33.70
C TYR A 496 -19.50 -12.51 -33.07
N HIS A 497 -20.29 -11.76 -32.29
CA HIS A 497 -19.88 -10.51 -31.67
C HIS A 497 -18.85 -10.71 -30.54
N PRO A 498 -18.10 -9.64 -30.17
CA PRO A 498 -17.23 -9.63 -29.00
C PRO A 498 -17.95 -10.09 -27.74
N VAL A 499 -17.30 -10.95 -26.96
CA VAL A 499 -17.91 -11.47 -25.73
C VAL A 499 -17.79 -10.48 -24.59
N THR A 500 -18.72 -10.55 -23.64
CA THR A 500 -18.60 -9.77 -22.41
C THR A 500 -17.59 -10.40 -21.45
N LYS A 501 -17.09 -9.60 -20.50
CA LYS A 501 -16.31 -10.07 -19.34
C LYS A 501 -17.02 -11.24 -18.61
N ASP A 502 -18.34 -11.20 -18.52
CA ASP A 502 -19.11 -12.24 -17.83
C ASP A 502 -19.20 -13.54 -18.64
N SER A 503 -19.17 -13.47 -19.97
CA SER A 503 -19.03 -14.66 -20.84
C SER A 503 -17.69 -15.35 -20.60
N ILE A 504 -16.58 -14.61 -20.55
CA ILE A 504 -15.25 -15.18 -20.22
C ILE A 504 -15.27 -15.80 -18.83
N SER A 505 -15.87 -15.13 -17.83
CA SER A 505 -16.02 -15.69 -16.49
C SER A 505 -16.83 -16.99 -16.48
N ARG A 506 -17.90 -17.08 -17.29
CA ARG A 506 -18.71 -18.30 -17.43
C ARG A 506 -17.93 -19.43 -18.10
N TRP A 507 -17.14 -19.12 -19.12
CA TRP A 507 -16.28 -20.10 -19.80
C TRP A 507 -15.22 -20.67 -18.88
N VAL A 508 -14.50 -19.84 -18.15
CA VAL A 508 -13.51 -20.27 -17.15
C VAL A 508 -14.18 -21.13 -16.08
N LYS A 509 -15.34 -20.71 -15.56
CA LYS A 509 -16.11 -21.50 -14.58
C LYS A 509 -16.54 -22.86 -15.15
N SER A 510 -16.95 -22.92 -16.42
CA SER A 510 -17.32 -24.18 -17.08
C SER A 510 -16.13 -25.13 -17.20
N VAL A 511 -14.93 -24.63 -17.51
CA VAL A 511 -13.73 -25.47 -17.54
C VAL A 511 -13.35 -25.96 -16.15
N LEU A 512 -13.47 -25.12 -15.11
CA LEU A 512 -13.28 -25.57 -13.72
C LEU A 512 -14.23 -26.72 -13.37
N GLN A 513 -15.51 -26.58 -13.71
CA GLN A 513 -16.51 -27.61 -13.46
C GLN A 513 -16.20 -28.92 -14.19
N GLN A 514 -15.81 -28.84 -15.47
CA GLN A 514 -15.44 -30.01 -16.28
C GLN A 514 -14.18 -30.71 -15.75
N ALA A 515 -13.26 -29.95 -15.13
CA ALA A 515 -12.09 -30.50 -14.47
C ALA A 515 -12.38 -31.11 -13.08
N GLY A 516 -13.63 -31.06 -12.60
CA GLY A 516 -14.01 -31.59 -11.29
C GLY A 516 -13.78 -30.63 -10.11
N VAL A 517 -13.52 -29.34 -10.36
CA VAL A 517 -13.45 -28.33 -9.30
C VAL A 517 -14.85 -27.94 -8.86
N ASP A 518 -15.09 -27.86 -7.55
CA ASP A 518 -16.38 -27.42 -7.00
C ASP A 518 -16.67 -25.94 -7.31
N VAL A 519 -17.54 -25.71 -8.29
CA VAL A 519 -17.93 -24.38 -8.75
C VAL A 519 -19.08 -23.75 -7.96
N THR A 520 -19.59 -24.43 -6.93
CA THR A 520 -20.47 -23.83 -5.91
C THR A 520 -19.64 -23.00 -4.93
N LYS A 521 -18.45 -23.51 -4.55
CA LYS A 521 -17.44 -22.82 -3.75
C LYS A 521 -16.62 -21.83 -4.58
N TYR A 522 -15.99 -22.30 -5.67
CA TYR A 522 -15.04 -21.51 -6.44
C TYR A 522 -15.65 -20.78 -7.64
N THR A 523 -15.08 -19.63 -7.98
CA THR A 523 -15.47 -18.84 -9.16
C THR A 523 -14.29 -18.66 -10.10
N ALA A 524 -14.51 -18.15 -11.31
CA ALA A 524 -13.41 -17.84 -12.24
C ALA A 524 -12.32 -16.94 -11.64
N HIS A 525 -12.66 -16.07 -10.69
CA HIS A 525 -11.64 -15.21 -10.05
C HIS A 525 -10.66 -15.99 -9.17
N SER A 526 -11.06 -17.16 -8.65
CA SER A 526 -10.21 -18.01 -7.82
C SER A 526 -8.97 -18.51 -8.56
N SER A 527 -8.99 -18.62 -9.89
CA SER A 527 -7.83 -19.01 -10.71
C SER A 527 -6.62 -18.14 -10.45
N ARG A 528 -6.80 -16.84 -10.21
CA ARG A 528 -5.69 -15.94 -9.90
C ARG A 528 -4.99 -16.33 -8.60
N ALA A 529 -5.74 -16.63 -7.54
CA ALA A 529 -5.17 -17.05 -6.25
C ALA A 529 -4.57 -18.46 -6.35
N ALA A 530 -5.25 -19.38 -7.06
CA ALA A 530 -4.80 -20.75 -7.27
C ALA A 530 -3.45 -20.79 -8.01
N THR A 531 -3.36 -20.12 -9.16
CA THR A 531 -2.13 -20.05 -9.96
C THR A 531 -0.98 -19.40 -9.21
N THR A 532 -1.19 -18.23 -8.60
CA THR A 532 -0.10 -17.51 -7.92
C THR A 532 0.40 -18.23 -6.67
N SER A 533 -0.49 -18.90 -5.93
CA SER A 533 -0.08 -19.78 -4.83
C SER A 533 0.65 -21.01 -5.33
N HIS A 534 0.22 -21.60 -6.45
CA HIS A 534 0.87 -22.76 -7.04
C HIS A 534 2.28 -22.44 -7.56
N THR A 535 2.47 -21.32 -8.28
CA THR A 535 3.80 -20.93 -8.77
C THR A 535 4.74 -20.59 -7.63
N LYS A 536 4.25 -19.98 -6.55
CA LYS A 536 5.03 -19.77 -5.33
C LYS A 536 5.50 -21.09 -4.71
N ARG A 537 4.61 -22.08 -4.59
CA ARG A 537 4.96 -23.44 -4.11
C ARG A 537 5.96 -24.15 -5.02
N LYS A 538 5.95 -23.87 -6.33
CA LYS A 538 6.91 -24.38 -7.31
C LYS A 538 8.24 -23.59 -7.35
N GLY A 539 8.46 -22.65 -6.43
CA GLY A 539 9.73 -21.95 -6.27
C GLY A 539 9.88 -20.67 -7.07
N LEU A 540 8.83 -20.18 -7.74
CA LEU A 540 8.91 -18.90 -8.46
C LEU A 540 9.11 -17.73 -7.46
N SER A 541 10.01 -16.80 -7.81
CA SER A 541 10.32 -15.66 -6.95
C SER A 541 9.08 -14.78 -6.74
N LEU A 542 8.99 -14.14 -5.56
CA LEU A 542 7.89 -13.22 -5.29
C LEU A 542 7.91 -12.01 -6.23
N GLN A 543 9.11 -11.57 -6.64
CA GLN A 543 9.29 -10.47 -7.58
C GLN A 543 8.68 -10.80 -8.94
N ASP A 544 8.92 -12.01 -9.46
CA ASP A 544 8.35 -12.44 -10.74
C ASP A 544 6.84 -12.58 -10.66
N ILE A 545 6.32 -13.17 -9.58
CA ILE A 545 4.86 -13.25 -9.34
C ILE A 545 4.25 -11.85 -9.33
N MET A 546 4.85 -10.91 -8.60
CA MET A 546 4.36 -9.52 -8.53
C MET A 546 4.43 -8.81 -9.87
N LYS A 547 5.51 -9.00 -10.64
CA LYS A 547 5.68 -8.46 -12.00
C LYS A 547 4.61 -8.99 -12.94
N THR A 548 4.43 -10.31 -13.03
CA THR A 548 3.42 -10.94 -13.90
C THR A 548 1.99 -10.53 -13.54
N THR A 549 1.70 -10.40 -12.25
CA THR A 549 0.35 -10.11 -11.76
C THR A 549 0.02 -8.60 -11.73
N GLY A 550 1.02 -7.74 -11.77
CA GLY A 550 0.90 -6.28 -11.65
C GLY A 550 0.64 -5.78 -10.23
N TRP A 551 1.06 -6.52 -9.20
CA TRP A 551 0.92 -6.08 -7.80
C TRP A 551 2.06 -5.14 -7.38
N THR A 552 1.71 -4.12 -6.59
CA THR A 552 2.66 -3.16 -6.01
C THR A 552 3.23 -3.57 -4.67
N SER A 553 2.52 -4.44 -3.95
CA SER A 553 2.80 -4.75 -2.56
C SER A 553 2.71 -6.25 -2.34
N ALA A 554 3.78 -6.81 -1.79
CA ALA A 554 3.84 -8.20 -1.34
C ALA A 554 2.71 -8.52 -0.36
N THR A 555 2.36 -7.57 0.51
CA THR A 555 1.26 -7.68 1.47
C THR A 555 -0.09 -7.94 0.79
N THR A 556 -0.29 -7.43 -0.44
CA THR A 556 -1.51 -7.71 -1.21
C THR A 556 -1.57 -9.18 -1.61
N PHE A 557 -0.44 -9.74 -2.08
CA PHE A 557 -0.35 -11.16 -2.38
C PHE A 557 -0.60 -11.99 -1.12
N GLU A 558 0.14 -11.72 -0.04
CA GLU A 558 0.09 -12.52 1.18
C GLU A 558 -1.31 -12.54 1.82
N LYS A 559 -1.95 -11.38 1.97
CA LYS A 559 -3.26 -11.29 2.62
C LYS A 559 -4.39 -11.88 1.77
N PHE A 560 -4.41 -11.56 0.47
CA PHE A 560 -5.60 -11.79 -0.36
C PHE A 560 -5.49 -12.97 -1.34
N TYR A 561 -4.27 -13.39 -1.72
CA TYR A 561 -4.07 -14.33 -2.83
C TYR A 561 -3.22 -15.55 -2.47
N HIS A 562 -2.28 -15.44 -1.53
CA HIS A 562 -1.51 -16.57 -1.03
C HIS A 562 -2.42 -17.42 -0.15
N LYS A 563 -2.83 -18.58 -0.67
CA LYS A 563 -3.77 -19.49 -0.01
C LYS A 563 -3.25 -20.94 -0.10
N PRO A 564 -3.43 -21.73 0.97
CA PRO A 564 -3.17 -23.16 0.90
C PRO A 564 -4.07 -23.79 -0.16
N ALA A 565 -3.58 -24.83 -0.81
CA ALA A 565 -4.44 -25.60 -1.70
C ALA A 565 -5.20 -26.65 -0.90
N GLU A 566 -6.42 -26.91 -1.36
CA GLU A 566 -7.30 -27.94 -0.80
C GLU A 566 -6.55 -29.27 -0.78
N THR A 567 -6.33 -29.77 0.43
CA THR A 567 -5.55 -30.98 0.71
C THR A 567 -6.44 -31.94 1.50
N SER A 568 -6.37 -33.22 1.16
CA SER A 568 -7.06 -34.27 1.92
C SER A 568 -6.36 -34.59 3.24
N LYS A 569 -5.07 -34.26 3.35
CA LYS A 569 -4.29 -34.44 4.58
C LYS A 569 -4.50 -33.26 5.51
N THR A 570 -5.02 -33.53 6.69
CA THR A 570 -5.14 -32.53 7.76
C THR A 570 -3.80 -32.31 8.47
N PHE A 571 -3.66 -31.19 9.16
CA PHE A 571 -2.53 -30.94 10.07
C PHE A 571 -2.35 -32.12 11.03
N GLY A 572 -3.45 -32.60 11.63
CA GLY A 572 -3.43 -33.76 12.52
C GLY A 572 -2.91 -35.02 11.85
N GLN A 573 -3.37 -35.34 10.63
CA GLN A 573 -2.89 -36.52 9.90
C GLN A 573 -1.42 -36.42 9.48
N THR A 574 -0.91 -35.21 9.24
CA THR A 574 0.50 -35.01 8.86
C THR A 574 1.42 -35.08 10.08
N VAL A 575 0.94 -34.63 11.25
CA VAL A 575 1.66 -34.76 12.53
C VAL A 575 1.65 -36.21 13.02
N MET A 576 0.56 -36.95 12.77
CA MET A 576 0.37 -38.32 13.24
C MET A 576 0.85 -39.39 12.23
N SER A 577 1.21 -39.01 11.01
CA SER A 577 1.88 -39.93 10.09
C SER A 577 3.34 -40.02 10.50
N GLU A 578 3.75 -41.16 11.05
CA GLU A 578 5.16 -41.53 11.15
C GLU A 578 5.75 -41.62 9.73
N ASP A 579 6.99 -41.14 9.59
CA ASP A 579 7.72 -41.00 8.32
C ASP A 579 7.89 -42.32 7.54
#